data_AF-A0A8I1A4R3-F1
#
_entry.id   AF-A0A8I1A4R3-F1
#
_cell.length_a   1.000
_cell.length_b   1.000
_cell.length_c   1.000
_cell.angle_alpha   90.00
_cell.angle_beta   90.00
_cell.angle_gamma   90.00
#
_symmetry.space_group_name_H-M   'P 1'
#
loop_
_entity.id
_entity.type
_entity.pdbx_description
1 polymer ?
#
loop_
_entity_poly.entity_id
_entity_poly.type
_entity_poly.pdbx_seq_one_letter_code
_entity_poly.pdbx_strand_id
1 'polypeptide(L)'
;MLYPNHPDADLRLKALREKVSLIRLPRGLNWEYPAFQFDIAARAVIPIAAYANVDLKAETDPWGALAWWETPIRIAGAQTPLELLARGQLTTRLVDILTAMRRQAM
;
A
#
# COMPACT_ATOMS: atom_id res chain seq x y z
N MET A 1 4.12 -9.33 13.23
CA MET A 1 3.90 -8.86 14.62
C MET A 1 2.61 -8.03 14.59
N LEU A 2 1.50 -8.59 15.09
CA LEU A 2 0.17 -7.96 15.07
C LEU A 2 0.00 -7.18 16.37
N TYR A 3 -0.08 -5.85 16.32
CA TYR A 3 -0.34 -5.02 17.49
C TYR A 3 -1.86 -4.86 17.70
N PRO A 4 -2.39 -5.17 18.90
CA PRO A 4 -3.80 -4.98 19.20
C PRO A 4 -4.09 -3.53 19.68
N ASN A 5 -5.16 -2.95 19.12
CA ASN A 5 -5.93 -1.78 19.60
C ASN A 5 -5.24 -0.39 19.78
N HIS A 6 -5.27 0.37 18.68
CA HIS A 6 -5.98 1.66 18.51
C HIS A 6 -5.29 3.00 18.88
N PRO A 7 -4.57 3.57 17.88
CA PRO A 7 -4.73 4.98 17.46
C PRO A 7 -5.13 5.14 15.97
N ASP A 8 -5.40 4.06 15.24
CA ASP A 8 -5.57 4.06 13.77
C ASP A 8 -6.93 4.56 13.24
N ALA A 9 -8.00 4.65 14.04
CA ALA A 9 -9.32 5.02 13.47
C ALA A 9 -9.41 6.46 12.97
N ASP A 10 -8.76 7.39 13.64
CA ASP A 10 -8.75 8.80 13.25
C ASP A 10 -7.98 9.00 11.93
N LEU A 11 -6.87 8.29 11.79
CA LEU A 11 -6.08 8.15 10.56
C LEU A 11 -6.90 7.56 9.40
N ARG A 12 -7.67 6.49 9.68
CA ARG A 12 -8.58 5.88 8.70
C ARG A 12 -9.67 6.85 8.26
N LEU A 13 -10.31 7.55 9.19
CA LEU A 13 -11.36 8.54 8.89
C LEU A 13 -10.81 9.71 8.07
N LYS A 14 -9.60 10.18 8.38
CA LYS A 14 -8.94 11.23 7.62
C LYS A 14 -8.62 10.78 6.19
N ALA A 15 -8.01 9.60 6.02
CA ALA A 15 -7.71 9.04 4.71
C ALA A 15 -8.96 8.82 3.85
N LEU A 16 -10.05 8.29 4.45
CA LEU A 16 -11.34 8.12 3.78
C LEU A 16 -11.97 9.47 3.37
N ARG A 17 -11.84 10.51 4.20
CA ARG A 17 -12.32 11.87 3.88
C ARG A 17 -11.50 12.53 2.78
N GLU A 18 -10.19 12.27 2.74
CA GLU A 18 -9.27 12.80 1.73
C GLU A 18 -9.28 11.98 0.43
N LYS A 19 -10.16 10.97 0.31
CA LYS A 19 -10.23 10.02 -0.82
C LYS A 19 -8.88 9.37 -1.16
N VAL A 20 -8.08 9.13 -0.13
CA VAL A 20 -6.77 8.51 -0.26
C VAL A 20 -6.97 7.01 -0.46
N SER A 21 -6.40 6.45 -1.54
CA SER A 21 -6.53 5.02 -1.83
C SER A 21 -5.72 4.19 -0.85
N LEU A 22 -6.41 3.30 -0.12
CA LEU A 22 -5.83 2.39 0.86
C LEU A 22 -6.22 0.96 0.54
N ILE A 23 -5.31 0.04 0.77
CA ILE A 23 -5.60 -1.38 0.84
C ILE A 23 -6.42 -1.62 2.11
N ARG A 24 -7.65 -2.07 1.89
CA ARG A 24 -8.60 -2.45 2.94
C ARG A 24 -9.02 -3.90 2.73
N LEU A 25 -8.50 -4.79 3.57
CA LEU A 25 -8.73 -6.23 3.47
C LEU A 25 -9.94 -6.63 4.32
N PRO A 26 -10.90 -7.41 3.79
CA PRO A 26 -12.00 -7.93 4.59
C PRO A 26 -11.50 -9.03 5.54
N ARG A 27 -11.82 -8.91 6.84
CA ARG A 27 -11.59 -9.94 7.87
C ARG A 27 -12.87 -10.17 8.67
N GLY A 28 -13.70 -11.10 8.20
CA GLY A 28 -15.02 -11.37 8.77
C GLY A 28 -15.92 -10.14 8.63
N LEU A 29 -16.45 -9.65 9.77
CA LEU A 29 -17.25 -8.42 9.83
C LEU A 29 -16.41 -7.14 9.91
N ASN A 30 -15.09 -7.26 10.05
CA ASN A 30 -14.17 -6.15 10.23
C ASN A 30 -13.30 -5.94 8.99
N TRP A 31 -12.58 -4.83 8.98
CA TRP A 31 -11.61 -4.48 7.96
C TRP A 31 -10.22 -4.36 8.56
N GLU A 32 -9.23 -4.89 7.85
CA GLU A 32 -7.82 -4.73 8.18
C GLU A 32 -7.14 -3.81 7.19
N TYR A 33 -6.18 -3.05 7.71
CA TYR A 33 -5.39 -2.10 6.95
C TYR A 33 -3.92 -2.45 7.16
N PRO A 34 -3.20 -2.89 6.12
CA PRO A 34 -1.76 -3.13 6.22
C PRO A 34 -1.02 -1.91 6.76
N ALA A 35 -0.21 -2.11 7.80
CA ALA A 35 0.43 -1.03 8.57
C ALA A 35 1.44 -0.22 7.75
N PHE A 36 2.05 -0.82 6.72
CA PHE A 36 3.07 -0.16 5.88
C PHE A 36 2.55 1.08 5.13
N GLN A 37 1.24 1.27 5.07
CA GLN A 37 0.61 2.42 4.41
C GLN A 37 0.63 3.66 5.30
N PHE A 38 0.98 3.52 6.58
CA PHE A 38 0.89 4.58 7.57
C PHE A 38 2.26 4.89 8.17
N ASP A 39 2.52 6.18 8.34
CA ASP A 39 3.54 6.68 9.24
C ASP A 39 2.89 6.87 10.61
N ILE A 40 3.16 5.94 11.52
CA ILE A 40 2.58 5.93 12.87
C ILE A 40 3.08 7.12 13.70
N ALA A 41 4.34 7.53 13.49
CA ALA A 41 4.93 8.65 14.22
C ALA A 41 4.34 9.98 13.77
N ALA A 42 4.20 10.18 12.47
CA ALA A 42 3.59 11.38 11.89
C ALA A 42 2.05 11.37 11.91
N ARG A 43 1.44 10.24 12.31
CA ARG A 43 0.00 9.98 12.19
C ARG A 43 -0.53 10.40 10.81
N ALA A 44 0.11 9.90 9.75
CA ALA A 44 -0.26 10.20 8.38
C ALA A 44 -0.24 8.95 7.48
N VAL A 45 -0.94 9.01 6.35
CA VAL A 45 -0.75 8.02 5.28
C VAL A 45 0.54 8.35 4.55
N ILE A 46 1.34 7.34 4.23
CA ILE A 46 2.56 7.50 3.46
C ILE A 46 2.19 7.85 2.00
N PRO A 47 2.58 9.03 1.49
CA PRO A 47 2.08 9.53 0.20
C PRO A 47 2.36 8.60 -0.98
N ILE A 48 3.53 7.95 -0.99
CA ILE A 48 3.88 7.01 -2.06
C ILE A 48 3.06 5.72 -2.00
N ALA A 49 2.67 5.27 -0.81
CA ALA A 49 1.81 4.10 -0.66
C ALA A 49 0.40 4.40 -1.20
N ALA A 50 -0.16 5.54 -0.82
CA ALA A 50 -1.42 6.06 -1.36
C ALA A 50 -1.38 6.18 -2.89
N TYR A 51 -0.31 6.76 -3.43
CA TYR A 51 -0.12 6.95 -4.86
C TYR A 51 -0.14 5.60 -5.61
N ALA A 52 0.64 4.62 -5.17
CA ALA A 52 0.66 3.30 -5.80
C ALA A 52 -0.70 2.59 -5.70
N ASN A 53 -1.39 2.69 -4.56
CA ASN A 53 -2.69 2.06 -4.34
C ASN A 53 -3.79 2.59 -5.28
N VAL A 54 -3.69 3.84 -5.76
CA VAL A 54 -4.60 4.37 -6.78
C VAL A 54 -4.42 3.59 -8.08
N ASP A 55 -3.19 3.47 -8.57
CA ASP A 55 -2.90 2.80 -9.85
C ASP A 55 -3.16 1.28 -9.78
N LEU A 56 -2.92 0.69 -8.60
CA LEU A 56 -3.23 -0.72 -8.31
C LEU A 56 -4.73 -0.99 -8.13
N LYS A 57 -5.57 0.03 -8.12
CA LYS A 57 -7.02 -0.05 -7.89
C LYS A 57 -7.37 -0.78 -6.58
N ALA A 58 -6.66 -0.46 -5.50
CA ALA A 58 -6.79 -1.13 -4.21
C ALA A 58 -8.22 -1.12 -3.63
N GLU A 59 -9.06 -0.16 -4.04
CA GLU A 59 -10.48 -0.11 -3.65
C GLU A 59 -11.32 -1.25 -4.26
N THR A 60 -10.99 -1.68 -5.49
CA THR A 60 -11.71 -2.75 -6.20
C THR A 60 -11.00 -4.10 -6.12
N ASP A 61 -9.69 -4.10 -5.98
CA ASP A 61 -8.85 -5.31 -5.92
C ASP A 61 -7.82 -5.20 -4.77
N PRO A 62 -8.26 -5.22 -3.50
CA PRO A 62 -7.36 -5.02 -2.36
C PRO A 62 -6.36 -6.17 -2.20
N TRP A 63 -6.74 -7.39 -2.57
CA TRP A 63 -5.86 -8.55 -2.51
C TRP A 63 -4.80 -8.52 -3.61
N GLY A 64 -5.15 -8.15 -4.85
CA GLY A 64 -4.15 -7.99 -5.91
C GLY A 64 -3.25 -6.78 -5.69
N ALA A 65 -3.74 -5.71 -5.07
CA ALA A 65 -2.90 -4.61 -4.62
C ALA A 65 -1.90 -5.07 -3.55
N LEU A 66 -2.34 -5.82 -2.53
CA LEU A 66 -1.45 -6.38 -1.51
C LEU A 66 -0.40 -7.31 -2.11
N ALA A 67 -0.83 -8.24 -2.97
CA ALA A 67 0.07 -9.18 -3.63
C ALA A 67 1.17 -8.47 -4.42
N TRP A 68 0.86 -7.34 -5.08
CA TRP A 68 1.87 -6.55 -5.79
C TRP A 68 2.94 -6.00 -4.83
N TRP A 69 2.55 -5.49 -3.66
CA TRP A 69 3.48 -4.98 -2.65
C TRP A 69 4.42 -6.06 -2.10
N GLU A 70 3.94 -7.30 -2.02
CA GLU A 70 4.68 -8.44 -1.47
C GLU A 70 5.42 -9.26 -2.55
N THR A 71 5.17 -9.01 -3.84
CA THR A 71 5.79 -9.76 -4.93
C THR A 71 7.16 -9.18 -5.30
N PRO A 72 8.23 -9.98 -5.31
CA PRO A 72 9.55 -9.54 -5.73
C PRO A 72 9.58 -8.98 -7.17
N ILE A 73 10.22 -7.84 -7.32
CA ILE A 73 10.51 -7.24 -8.62
C ILE A 73 11.74 -7.95 -9.20
N ARG A 74 11.51 -8.78 -10.22
CA ARG A 74 12.58 -9.59 -10.85
C ARG A 74 13.74 -8.74 -11.39
N ILE A 75 13.48 -7.52 -11.85
CA ILE A 75 14.48 -6.59 -12.39
C ILE A 75 15.21 -5.77 -11.32
N ALA A 76 14.71 -5.72 -10.08
CA ALA A 76 15.27 -4.93 -8.98
C ALA A 76 15.90 -5.83 -7.91
N GLY A 77 16.68 -6.82 -8.35
CA GLY A 77 17.46 -7.67 -7.43
C GLY A 77 16.61 -8.52 -6.48
N ALA A 78 15.40 -8.93 -6.90
CA ALA A 78 14.45 -9.72 -6.11
C ALA A 78 13.90 -9.03 -4.85
N GLN A 79 13.93 -7.69 -4.79
CA GLN A 79 13.28 -6.94 -3.71
C GLN A 79 11.81 -6.70 -4.01
N THR A 80 10.98 -6.73 -2.97
CA THR A 80 9.57 -6.35 -3.06
C THR A 80 9.41 -4.81 -3.05
N PRO A 81 8.33 -4.26 -3.64
CA PRO A 81 8.02 -2.83 -3.48
C PRO A 81 7.92 -2.41 -2.01
N LEU A 82 7.44 -3.32 -1.15
CA LEU A 82 7.36 -3.10 0.30
C LEU A 82 8.74 -2.91 0.94
N GLU A 83 9.72 -3.73 0.57
CA GLU A 83 11.09 -3.57 1.07
C GLU A 83 11.74 -2.26 0.58
N LEU A 84 11.50 -1.89 -0.68
CA LEU A 84 11.97 -0.62 -1.22
C LEU A 84 11.35 0.57 -0.49
N LEU A 85 10.05 0.49 -0.16
CA LEU A 85 9.37 1.50 0.65
C LEU A 85 9.99 1.61 2.03
N ALA A 86 10.20 0.48 2.72
CA ALA A 86 10.78 0.45 4.06
C ALA A 86 12.20 1.03 4.13
N ARG A 87 12.95 0.94 3.03
CA ARG A 87 14.31 1.52 2.90
C ARG A 87 14.31 2.97 2.39
N GLY A 88 13.15 3.55 2.11
CA GLY A 88 13.05 4.89 1.50
C GLY A 88 13.56 4.96 0.05
N GLN A 89 13.62 3.83 -0.64
CA GLN A 89 14.16 3.69 -2.00
C GLN A 89 13.06 3.60 -3.06
N LEU A 90 11.80 3.40 -2.67
CA LEU A 90 10.67 3.44 -3.58
C LEU A 90 10.38 4.89 -3.97
N THR A 91 10.27 5.15 -5.27
CA THR A 91 9.94 6.48 -5.84
C THR A 91 8.69 6.37 -6.69
N THR A 92 7.97 7.48 -6.89
CA THR A 92 6.76 7.51 -7.75
C THR A 92 7.08 7.04 -9.17
N ARG A 93 8.22 7.46 -9.72
CA ARG A 93 8.71 6.99 -11.02
C ARG A 93 8.90 5.47 -11.07
N LEU A 94 9.45 4.87 -10.01
CA LEU A 94 9.61 3.42 -9.95
C LEU A 94 8.25 2.72 -9.84
N VAL A 95 7.31 3.29 -9.07
CA VAL A 95 5.92 2.80 -9.04
C VAL A 95 5.30 2.80 -10.44
N ASP A 96 5.36 3.92 -11.18
CA ASP A 96 4.83 4.04 -12.54
C ASP A 96 5.38 2.96 -13.48
N ILE A 97 6.71 2.74 -13.45
CA ILE A 97 7.37 1.73 -14.29
C ILE A 97 6.83 0.34 -13.95
N LEU A 98 6.77 0.00 -12.67
CA LEU A 98 6.41 -1.34 -12.22
C LEU A 98 4.92 -1.64 -12.44
N THR A 99 4.04 -0.67 -12.27
CA THR A 99 2.62 -0.87 -12.52
C THR A 99 2.29 -0.83 -14.02
N ALA A 100 3.03 -0.06 -14.83
CA ALA A 100 2.95 -0.12 -16.29
C ALA A 100 3.35 -1.51 -16.82
N MET A 101 4.46 -2.08 -16.32
CA MET A 101 4.89 -3.44 -16.67
C MET A 101 3.83 -4.49 -16.31
N ARG A 102 3.18 -4.36 -15.14
CA ARG A 102 2.08 -5.23 -14.73
C ARG A 102 0.92 -5.20 -15.72
N ARG A 103 0.56 -4.03 -16.26
CA ARG A 103 -0.53 -3.88 -17.24
C ARG A 103 -0.21 -4.51 -18.60
N GLN A 104 1.06 -4.53 -19.01
CA GLN A 104 1.51 -5.09 -20.29
C GLN A 104 1.67 -6.62 -20.26
N ALA A 105 1.78 -7.22 -19.07
CA ALA A 105 1.89 -8.67 -18.90
C ALA A 105 0.52 -9.38 -18.83
N MET A 106 -0.59 -8.63 -18.92
CA MET A 106 -1.97 -9.13 -19.02
C MET A 106 -2.45 -9.04 -20.46
#